data_AF-A0ABD0QQ51-F1
#
_entry.id   AF-A0ABD0QQ51-F1
#
_cell.length_a   1.000
_cell.length_b   1.000
_cell.length_c   1.000
_cell.angle_alpha   90.00
_cell.angle_beta   90.00
_cell.angle_gamma   90.00
#
_symmetry.space_group_name_H-M   'P 1'
#
loop_
_entity.id
_entity.type
_entity.pdbx_description
1 polymer ?
#
loop_
_entity_poly.entity_id
_entity_poly.type
_entity_poly.pdbx_seq_one_letter_code
_entity_poly.pdbx_strand_id
1 'polypeptide(L)' 'LAFPAFLLGIDQHRLKEKLTSRKMDGKWGGKSESIDVTLNVEQACFTRDALSKALHSRVFDYLVE' A
#
# COMPACT_ATOMS: atom_id res chain seq x y z
N LEU A 1 12.23 -2.11 6.63
CA LEU A 1 11.68 -1.94 5.27
C LEU A 1 12.75 -1.71 4.20
N ALA A 2 14.00 -1.37 4.54
CA ALA A 2 15.07 -1.12 3.56
C ALA A 2 15.27 -2.26 2.55
N PHE A 3 15.39 -3.50 3.02
CA PHE A 3 15.66 -4.65 2.13
C PHE A 3 14.48 -4.99 1.19
N PRO A 4 13.21 -5.11 1.66
CA PRO A 4 12.08 -5.28 0.75
C PRO A 4 11.90 -4.13 -0.26
N ALA A 5 12.14 -2.88 0.16
CA ALA A 5 12.03 -1.71 -0.71
C ALA A 5 13.09 -1.75 -1.84
N PHE A 6 14.33 -2.14 -1.49
CA PHE A 6 15.40 -2.37 -2.46
C PHE A 6 15.04 -3.44 -3.49
N LEU A 7 14.56 -4.61 -3.05
CA LEU A 7 14.19 -5.71 -3.95
C LEU A 7 13.06 -5.33 -4.91
N LEU A 8 12.08 -4.55 -4.43
CA LEU A 8 10.96 -4.08 -5.23
C LEU A 8 11.27 -2.83 -6.07
N GLY A 9 12.46 -2.25 -5.93
CA GLY A 9 12.85 -1.02 -6.63
C GLY A 9 11.99 0.19 -6.28
N ILE A 10 11.48 0.25 -5.05
CA ILE A 10 10.60 1.33 -4.56
C ILE A 10 11.23 2.09 -3.40
N ASP A 11 10.88 3.37 -3.27
CA ASP A 11 11.31 4.18 -2.13
C ASP A 11 10.77 3.61 -0.79
N GLN A 12 11.65 3.55 0.21
CA GLN A 12 11.33 2.98 1.51
C GLN A 12 10.26 3.79 2.25
N HIS A 13 10.32 5.12 2.18
CA HIS A 13 9.38 5.99 2.86
C HIS A 13 7.98 5.84 2.25
N ARG A 14 7.92 5.86 0.93
CA ARG A 14 6.68 5.63 0.17
C ARG A 14 6.08 4.25 0.43
N LEU A 15 6.90 3.20 0.51
CA LEU A 15 6.42 1.86 0.87
C LEU A 15 5.81 1.86 2.29
N LYS A 16 6.49 2.51 3.25
CA LYS A 16 5.99 2.63 4.62
C LYS A 16 4.64 3.35 4.65
N GLU A 17 4.56 4.54 4.04
CA GLU A 17 3.33 5.32 3.97
C GLU A 17 2.18 4.50 3.40
N LYS A 18 2.38 3.83 2.26
CA LYS A 18 1.33 3.02 1.62
C LYS A 18 0.89 1.80 2.44
N LEU A 19 1.75 1.26 3.29
CA LEU A 19 1.41 0.15 4.18
C LEU A 19 0.68 0.61 5.45
N THR A 20 0.86 1.87 5.87
CA THR A 20 0.38 2.37 7.16
C THR A 20 -0.64 3.49 7.06
N SER A 21 -0.97 3.96 5.85
CA SER A 21 -2.00 4.98 5.65
C SER A 21 -2.94 4.62 4.50
N ARG A 22 -4.14 5.21 4.53
CA ARG A 22 -5.07 5.21 3.40
C ARG A 22 -5.49 6.64 3.10
N LYS A 23 -5.69 6.93 1.82
CA LYS A 23 -6.32 8.18 1.39
C LYS A 23 -7.82 8.09 1.54
N MET A 24 -8.39 9.07 2.20
CA MET A 24 -9.82 9.24 2.33
C MET A 24 -10.20 10.54 1.61
N ASP A 25 -10.95 10.40 0.53
CA ASP A 25 -11.45 11.55 -0.22
C ASP A 25 -12.83 11.93 0.34
N GLY A 26 -12.95 13.14 0.86
CA GLY A 26 -14.19 13.72 1.38
C GLY A 26 -14.69 14.85 0.48
N LYS A 27 -16.01 14.95 0.29
CA LYS A 27 -16.64 16.11 -0.33
C LYS A 27 -17.49 16.83 0.68
N TRP A 28 -17.15 18.09 0.98
CA TRP A 28 -17.94 18.97 1.84
C TRP A 28 -18.18 20.32 1.15
N GLY A 29 -19.43 20.73 1.02
CA GLY A 29 -19.79 22.05 0.48
C GLY A 29 -19.24 22.37 -0.92
N GLY A 30 -19.10 21.37 -1.79
CA GLY A 30 -18.56 21.55 -3.16
C GLY A 30 -17.03 21.52 -3.27
N LYS A 31 -16.30 21.44 -2.15
CA LYS A 31 -14.85 21.24 -2.14
C LYS A 31 -14.53 19.77 -1.92
N SER A 32 -13.52 19.27 -2.65
CA SER A 32 -12.97 17.93 -2.45
C SER A 32 -11.68 18.04 -1.63
N GLU A 33 -11.61 17.30 -0.52
CA GLU A 33 -10.44 17.21 0.33
C GLU A 33 -9.94 15.76 0.33
N SER A 34 -8.64 15.57 0.25
CA SER A 34 -8.00 14.26 0.36
C SER A 34 -7.16 14.24 1.63
N ILE A 35 -7.48 13.34 2.55
CA ILE A 35 -6.84 13.24 3.85
C ILE A 35 -6.15 11.89 3.97
N ASP A 36 -4.88 11.90 4.37
CA ASP A 36 -4.15 10.68 4.70
C ASP A 36 -4.49 10.24 6.13
N VAL A 37 -5.19 9.12 6.24
CA VAL A 37 -5.60 8.51 7.50
C VAL A 37 -4.62 7.43 7.88
N THR A 38 -4.04 7.53 9.08
CA THR A 38 -3.15 6.48 9.61
C THR A 38 -3.97 5.25 10.00
N LEU A 39 -3.52 4.08 9.57
CA LEU A 39 -4.15 2.79 9.84
C LEU A 39 -3.82 2.31 11.25
N ASN A 40 -4.74 1.54 11.83
CA ASN A 40 -4.43 0.78 13.04
C ASN A 40 -3.54 -0.46 12.71
N VAL A 41 -3.05 -1.14 13.74
CA VAL A 41 -2.13 -2.28 13.60
C VAL A 41 -2.73 -3.40 12.75
N GLU A 42 -3.99 -3.76 13.00
CA GLU A 42 -4.68 -4.84 12.29
C GLU A 42 -4.86 -4.52 10.80
N GLN A 43 -5.29 -3.31 10.49
CA GLN A 43 -5.45 -2.82 9.12
C GLN A 43 -4.12 -2.80 8.36
N ALA A 44 -3.05 -2.32 9.00
CA ALA A 44 -1.72 -2.32 8.40
C ALA A 44 -1.20 -3.75 8.13
N CYS A 45 -1.49 -4.70 9.03
CA CYS A 45 -1.21 -6.12 8.80
C CYS A 45 -1.98 -6.66 7.58
N PHE A 46 -3.27 -6.33 7.45
CA PHE A 46 -4.03 -6.74 6.27
C PHE A 46 -3.50 -6.14 4.97
N THR A 47 -3.09 -4.87 4.96
CA THR A 47 -2.48 -4.24 3.78
C THR A 47 -1.16 -4.91 3.40
N ARG A 48 -0.32 -5.26 4.38
CA ARG A 48 0.93 -6.02 4.14
C ARG A 48 0.63 -7.39 3.49
N ASP A 49 -0.33 -8.13 4.04
CA ASP A 49 -0.64 -9.47 3.56
C ASP A 49 -1.27 -9.42 2.15
N ALA A 50 -2.12 -8.42 1.90
CA ALA A 50 -2.68 -8.16 0.57
C ALA A 50 -1.58 -7.85 -0.45
N LEU A 51 -0.59 -7.02 -0.10
CA LEU A 51 0.55 -6.72 -0.97
C LEU A 51 1.33 -8.01 -1.31
N SER A 52 1.63 -8.84 -0.31
CA SER A 52 2.37 -10.09 -0.54
C SER A 52 1.62 -11.04 -1.47
N LYS A 53 0.30 -11.20 -1.28
CA LYS A 53 -0.54 -12.05 -2.12
C LYS A 53 -0.60 -11.54 -3.56
N ALA A 54 -0.76 -10.22 -3.73
CA ALA A 54 -0.79 -9.60 -5.05
C ALA A 54 0.54 -9.76 -5.80
N LEU A 55 1.68 -9.60 -5.11
CA LEU A 55 3.00 -9.82 -5.70
C LEU A 55 3.17 -11.28 -6.16
N HIS A 56 2.83 -12.23 -5.29
CA HIS A 56 2.93 -13.65 -5.64
C HIS A 56 2.05 -14.00 -6.84
N SER A 57 0.78 -13.56 -6.86
CA SER A 57 -0.13 -13.79 -7.98
C SER A 57 0.47 -13.26 -9.28
N ARG A 58 0.94 -12.01 -9.31
CA ARG A 58 1.50 -11.42 -10.52
C ARG A 58 2.77 -12.09 -11.02
N VAL A 59 3.65 -12.51 -10.11
CA VAL A 59 4.86 -13.26 -10.49
C VAL A 59 4.46 -14.62 -11.06
N PHE A 60 3.50 -15.30 -10.45
CA PHE A 60 3.01 -16.58 -10.96
C PHE A 60 2.38 -16.43 -12.35
N ASP A 61 1.49 -15.45 -12.53
CA ASP A 61 0.85 -15.17 -13.82
C ASP A 61 1.91 -14.90 -14.91
N TYR A 62 2.94 -14.10 -14.61
CA TYR A 62 4.05 -13.83 -15.53
C TYR A 62 4.90 -15.06 -15.89
N LEU A 63 5.01 -16.04 -14.99
CA LEU A 63 5.78 -17.26 -15.24
C LEU A 63 5.00 -18.32 -16.04
N VAL A 64 3.67 -18.24 -16.02
CA VAL A 64 2.78 -19.20 -16.70
C VAL A 64 2.44 -18.74 -18.12
N GLU A 65 2.30 -17.42 -18.34
CA GLU A 65 2.18 -16.81 -19.68
C GLU A 65 3.50 -16.82 -20.46
#